data_AF-Q2SI42-F1
#
_entry.id   AF-Q2SI42-F1
#
_cell.length_a   1.000
_cell.length_b   1.000
_cell.length_c   1.000
_cell.angle_alpha   90.00
_cell.angle_beta   90.00
_cell.angle_gamma   90.00
#
_symmetry.space_group_name_H-M   'P 1'
#
loop_
_entity.id
_entity.type
_entity.pdbx_description
1 polymer ?
#
loop_
_entity_poly.entity_id
_entity_poly.type
_entity_poly.pdbx_seq_one_letter_code
_entity_poly.pdbx_strand_id
1 'polypeptide(L)'
;MAITLKAYADSGLTTELLKLSVNQKVDGSTGPVDTVIYIGSVEVSKKFEAASSPGVDQIVLSIADANPGDGHEATEVKLALSSGGLDSATAGASLNLGTQLLSGVANALPVHVRVQDATATLGVSTELSLATNNLQELSV
;
A
#
# COMPACT_ATOMS: atom_id res chain seq x y z
N MET A 1 -18.74 0.54 -10.68
CA MET A 1 -18.17 1.91 -10.56
C MET A 1 -16.80 1.75 -9.93
N ALA A 2 -15.78 2.44 -10.46
CA ALA A 2 -14.47 2.48 -9.80
C ALA A 2 -14.53 3.53 -8.68
N ILE A 3 -13.96 3.20 -7.52
CA ILE A 3 -13.80 4.14 -6.40
C ILE A 3 -12.65 5.10 -6.70
N THR A 4 -12.69 6.31 -6.12
CA THR A 4 -11.68 7.35 -6.33
C THR A 4 -10.48 7.24 -5.38
N LEU A 5 -10.53 6.37 -4.38
CA LEU A 5 -9.41 6.07 -3.49
C LEU A 5 -8.28 5.37 -4.24
N LYS A 6 -7.07 5.91 -4.14
CA LYS A 6 -5.88 5.45 -4.86
C LYS A 6 -4.64 5.55 -3.96
N ALA A 7 -3.57 4.89 -4.40
CA ALA A 7 -2.25 5.04 -3.82
C ALA A 7 -1.45 6.10 -4.58
N TYR A 8 -0.64 6.89 -3.86
CA TYR A 8 0.16 7.97 -4.40
C TYR A 8 1.57 7.96 -3.82
N ALA A 9 2.54 8.46 -4.59
CA ALA A 9 3.94 8.55 -4.18
C ALA A 9 4.23 9.76 -3.28
N ASP A 10 3.32 10.74 -3.25
CA ASP A 10 3.48 12.00 -2.53
C ASP A 10 2.24 12.34 -1.71
N SER A 11 2.46 13.12 -0.64
CA SER A 11 1.41 13.57 0.26
C SER A 11 0.43 14.55 -0.40
N GLY A 12 0.79 15.13 -1.55
CA GLY A 12 -0.07 16.01 -2.34
C GLY A 12 -1.10 15.26 -3.20
N LEU A 13 -1.03 13.93 -3.24
CA LEU A 13 -1.85 13.07 -4.11
C LEU A 13 -1.72 13.45 -5.59
N THR A 14 -0.51 13.82 -6.02
CA THR A 14 -0.25 14.30 -7.40
C THR A 14 0.29 13.21 -8.31
N THR A 15 1.00 12.22 -7.75
CA THR A 15 1.62 11.13 -8.49
C THR A 15 0.98 9.80 -8.10
N GLU A 16 0.04 9.33 -8.91
CA GLU A 16 -0.62 8.04 -8.70
C GLU A 16 0.35 6.86 -8.86
N LEU A 17 0.30 5.92 -7.91
CA LEU A 17 1.06 4.67 -7.94
C LEU A 17 0.16 3.53 -8.40
N LEU A 18 0.45 3.01 -9.59
CA LEU A 18 -0.16 1.78 -10.12
C LEU A 18 0.66 0.54 -9.74
N LYS A 19 1.96 0.72 -9.50
CA LYS A 19 2.95 -0.32 -9.24
C LYS A 19 3.91 0.16 -8.17
N LEU A 20 4.40 -0.76 -7.36
CA LEU A 20 5.43 -0.52 -6.36
C LEU A 20 6.79 -0.87 -6.96
N SER A 21 7.55 0.15 -7.37
CA SER A 21 8.89 -0.02 -7.91
C SER A 21 9.95 0.00 -6.82
N VAL A 22 10.66 -1.12 -6.66
CA VAL A 22 11.80 -1.23 -5.72
C VAL A 22 13.01 -1.77 -6.44
N ASN A 23 14.18 -1.20 -6.15
CA ASN A 23 15.46 -1.62 -6.69
C ASN A 23 16.33 -2.19 -5.56
N GLN A 24 16.64 -3.49 -5.62
CA GLN A 24 17.62 -4.13 -4.73
C GLN A 24 18.84 -4.65 -5.49
N LYS A 25 20.00 -4.65 -4.82
CA LYS A 25 21.27 -5.15 -5.37
C LYS A 25 21.34 -6.66 -5.15
N VAL A 26 21.87 -7.35 -6.14
CA VAL A 26 22.05 -8.82 -6.20
C VAL A 26 22.91 -9.41 -5.09
N ASP A 27 23.76 -8.62 -4.45
CA ASP A 27 24.63 -9.06 -3.35
C ASP A 27 23.97 -8.91 -1.97
N GLY A 28 22.68 -8.52 -1.93
CA GLY A 28 21.94 -8.23 -0.71
C GLY A 28 22.43 -6.99 0.03
N SER A 29 23.41 -6.23 -0.53
CA SER A 29 24.03 -5.09 0.14
C SER A 29 23.12 -3.86 0.23
N THR A 30 22.02 -3.84 -0.50
CA THR A 30 21.02 -2.76 -0.38
C THR A 30 20.41 -2.73 1.02
N GLY A 31 20.28 -3.89 1.67
CA GLY A 31 19.50 -4.01 2.90
C GLY A 31 18.01 -3.70 2.67
N PRO A 32 17.23 -3.53 3.76
CA PRO A 32 15.81 -3.19 3.65
C PRO A 32 15.60 -1.84 2.96
N VAL A 33 14.70 -1.79 1.98
CA VAL A 33 14.31 -0.56 1.32
C VAL A 33 12.97 -0.09 1.88
N ASP A 34 12.99 1.07 2.52
CA ASP A 34 11.80 1.70 3.07
C ASP A 34 11.30 2.81 2.14
N THR A 35 10.01 2.79 1.85
CA THR A 35 9.33 3.87 1.12
C THR A 35 8.03 4.25 1.83
N VAL A 36 7.55 5.46 1.58
CA VAL A 36 6.26 5.94 2.07
C VAL A 36 5.38 6.20 0.88
N ILE A 37 4.18 5.61 0.91
CA ILE A 37 3.11 5.87 -0.03
C ILE A 37 1.95 6.52 0.72
N TYR A 38 1.03 7.11 -0.03
CA TYR A 38 -0.12 7.81 0.52
C TYR A 38 -1.40 7.22 -0.05
N ILE A 39 -2.29 6.75 0.82
CA ILE A 39 -3.62 6.29 0.44
C ILE A 39 -4.58 7.45 0.60
N GLY A 40 -5.26 7.83 -0.48
CA GLY A 40 -6.15 8.99 -0.45
C GLY A 40 -6.96 9.16 -1.74
N SER A 41 -7.74 10.23 -1.79
CA SER A 41 -8.46 10.65 -3.00
C SER A 41 -8.38 12.17 -3.12
N VAL A 42 -8.17 12.66 -4.34
CA VAL A 42 -8.20 14.10 -4.65
C VAL A 42 -9.61 14.67 -4.66
N GLU A 43 -10.63 13.81 -4.76
CA GLU A 43 -12.02 14.23 -4.60
C GLU A 43 -12.28 14.74 -3.19
N VAL A 44 -13.15 15.72 -3.07
CA VAL A 44 -13.56 16.29 -1.78
C VAL A 44 -14.94 15.77 -1.39
N SER A 45 -15.23 15.85 -0.09
CA SER A 45 -16.54 15.45 0.46
C SER A 45 -16.91 14.01 0.15
N LYS A 46 -15.94 13.09 0.20
CA LYS A 46 -16.15 11.64 0.13
C LYS A 46 -15.66 10.96 1.40
N LYS A 47 -16.24 9.79 1.67
CA LYS A 47 -15.70 8.81 2.61
C LYS A 47 -15.65 7.43 1.97
N PHE A 48 -14.71 6.63 2.43
CA PHE A 48 -14.51 5.25 2.04
C PHE A 48 -14.67 4.34 3.24
N GLU A 49 -15.40 3.25 3.07
CA GLU A 49 -15.68 2.25 4.10
C GLU A 49 -15.65 0.86 3.44
N ALA A 50 -15.35 -0.19 4.21
CA ALA A 50 -15.44 -1.56 3.72
C ALA A 50 -16.89 -1.89 3.32
N ALA A 51 -17.10 -2.43 2.12
CA ALA A 51 -18.43 -2.72 1.60
C ALA A 51 -19.13 -3.91 2.30
N SER A 52 -18.35 -4.76 2.99
CA SER A 52 -18.87 -5.92 3.72
C SER A 52 -19.69 -5.52 4.96
N SER A 53 -19.21 -4.54 5.74
CA SER A 53 -19.93 -3.94 6.86
C SER A 53 -19.47 -2.48 7.06
N PRO A 54 -20.09 -1.53 6.36
CA PRO A 54 -19.72 -0.12 6.39
C PRO A 54 -19.55 0.49 7.79
N GLY A 55 -18.40 1.14 8.02
CA GLY A 55 -18.08 1.80 9.29
C GLY A 55 -17.74 0.84 10.44
N VAL A 56 -17.79 -0.47 10.22
CA VAL A 56 -17.50 -1.52 11.21
C VAL A 56 -16.30 -2.35 10.77
N ASP A 57 -16.32 -2.85 9.55
CA ASP A 57 -15.24 -3.65 9.00
C ASP A 57 -14.03 -2.79 8.65
N GLN A 58 -12.84 -3.38 8.75
CA GLN A 58 -11.60 -2.70 8.41
C GLN A 58 -11.48 -2.54 6.89
N ILE A 59 -10.97 -1.38 6.49
CA ILE A 59 -10.34 -1.19 5.20
C ILE A 59 -8.98 -1.88 5.27
N VAL A 60 -8.82 -2.90 4.44
CA VAL A 60 -7.64 -3.76 4.42
C VAL A 60 -6.84 -3.44 3.17
N LEU A 61 -5.55 -3.16 3.35
CA LEU A 61 -4.58 -2.95 2.29
C LEU A 61 -3.66 -4.17 2.19
N SER A 62 -3.51 -4.73 1.01
CA SER A 62 -2.64 -5.87 0.73
C SER A 62 -1.75 -5.59 -0.48
N ILE A 63 -0.62 -6.26 -0.54
CA ILE A 63 0.19 -6.33 -1.75
C ILE A 63 -0.35 -7.44 -2.65
N ALA A 64 -0.58 -7.10 -3.91
CA ALA A 64 -0.89 -8.05 -4.96
C ALA A 64 0.33 -8.21 -5.87
N ASP A 65 0.74 -9.45 -6.05
CA ASP A 65 1.80 -9.85 -6.98
C ASP A 65 1.16 -10.40 -8.25
N ALA A 66 1.40 -9.71 -9.37
CA ALA A 66 0.88 -10.12 -10.67
C ALA A 66 1.69 -11.24 -11.33
N ASN A 67 2.91 -11.52 -10.86
CA ASN A 67 3.79 -12.52 -11.44
C ASN A 67 4.67 -13.22 -10.37
N PRO A 68 4.06 -14.04 -9.48
CA PRO A 68 4.81 -14.77 -8.47
C PRO A 68 5.91 -15.63 -9.08
N GLY A 69 7.10 -15.61 -8.49
CA GLY A 69 8.31 -16.27 -8.96
C GLY A 69 9.26 -15.41 -9.80
N ASP A 70 8.83 -14.21 -10.22
CA ASP A 70 9.65 -13.24 -10.96
C ASP A 70 9.83 -11.94 -10.14
N GLY A 71 11.03 -11.73 -9.60
CA GLY A 71 11.35 -10.53 -8.83
C GLY A 71 11.10 -10.69 -7.32
N HIS A 72 10.51 -9.69 -6.67
CA HIS A 72 10.16 -9.77 -5.25
C HIS A 72 8.77 -10.34 -5.05
N GLU A 73 8.66 -11.26 -4.11
CA GLU A 73 7.37 -11.82 -3.72
C GLU A 73 6.60 -10.83 -2.84
N ALA A 74 5.27 -10.84 -2.91
CA ALA A 74 4.44 -10.11 -1.94
C ALA A 74 4.77 -10.47 -0.48
N THR A 75 5.25 -11.71 -0.25
CA THR A 75 5.67 -12.20 1.07
C THR A 75 6.96 -11.57 1.61
N GLU A 76 7.70 -10.82 0.78
CA GLU A 76 8.90 -10.07 1.18
C GLU A 76 8.58 -8.62 1.58
N VAL A 77 7.32 -8.19 1.40
CA VAL A 77 6.89 -6.82 1.65
C VAL A 77 6.19 -6.69 3.00
N LYS A 78 6.61 -5.72 3.79
CA LYS A 78 5.96 -5.33 5.05
C LYS A 78 5.22 -4.00 4.88
N LEU A 79 4.05 -3.92 5.49
CA LEU A 79 3.21 -2.72 5.52
C LEU A 79 2.99 -2.25 6.96
N ALA A 80 3.10 -0.95 7.21
CA ALA A 80 2.81 -0.35 8.51
C ALA A 80 2.30 1.09 8.39
N LEU A 81 1.58 1.58 9.42
CA LEU A 81 1.17 2.98 9.52
C LEU A 81 2.27 3.90 10.10
N SER A 82 3.42 3.36 10.46
CA SER A 82 4.57 4.11 10.93
C SER A 82 5.87 3.38 10.60
N SER A 83 6.97 4.11 10.50
CA SER A 83 8.30 3.53 10.27
C SER A 83 8.69 2.53 11.37
N GLY A 84 8.44 2.83 12.65
CA GLY A 84 8.70 1.88 13.75
C GLY A 84 7.80 0.64 13.72
N GLY A 85 6.61 0.75 13.13
CA GLY A 85 5.72 -0.40 12.95
C GLY A 85 6.28 -1.46 12.00
N LEU A 86 7.16 -1.09 11.06
CA LEU A 86 7.77 -2.01 10.10
C LEU A 86 8.63 -3.10 10.77
N ASP A 87 9.22 -2.80 11.93
CA ASP A 87 10.05 -3.77 12.66
C ASP A 87 9.21 -4.92 13.23
N SER A 88 7.96 -4.61 13.63
CA SER A 88 6.99 -5.58 14.13
C SER A 88 6.06 -6.16 13.06
N ALA A 89 6.04 -5.57 11.86
CA ALA A 89 5.18 -6.01 10.78
C ALA A 89 5.61 -7.39 10.26
N THR A 90 4.62 -8.24 10.01
CA THR A 90 4.82 -9.55 9.36
C THR A 90 4.85 -9.33 7.86
N ALA A 91 5.85 -9.87 7.17
CA ALA A 91 5.97 -9.74 5.73
C ALA A 91 4.86 -10.52 5.01
N GLY A 92 4.31 -9.96 3.93
CA GLY A 92 3.13 -10.45 3.23
C GLY A 92 1.79 -10.24 3.95
N ALA A 93 1.79 -9.74 5.19
CA ALA A 93 0.55 -9.49 5.91
C ALA A 93 -0.14 -8.23 5.39
N SER A 94 -1.47 -8.29 5.32
CA SER A 94 -2.29 -7.11 5.04
C SER A 94 -2.29 -6.12 6.19
N LEU A 95 -2.43 -4.85 5.88
CA LEU A 95 -2.51 -3.75 6.83
C LEU A 95 -3.94 -3.24 6.96
N ASN A 96 -4.42 -3.10 8.20
CA ASN A 96 -5.68 -2.42 8.49
C ASN A 96 -5.46 -0.90 8.50
N LEU A 97 -6.23 -0.17 7.69
CA LEU A 97 -6.19 1.30 7.59
C LEU A 97 -7.20 2.00 8.50
N GLY A 98 -8.03 1.24 9.22
CA GLY A 98 -9.18 1.73 9.98
C GLY A 98 -10.51 1.37 9.31
N THR A 99 -11.62 1.79 9.92
CA THR A 99 -12.97 1.50 9.41
C THR A 99 -13.50 2.55 8.44
N GLN A 100 -12.84 3.72 8.38
CA GLN A 100 -13.22 4.85 7.54
C GLN A 100 -12.00 5.63 7.10
N LEU A 101 -11.98 6.05 5.83
CA LEU A 101 -11.06 7.04 5.29
C LEU A 101 -11.85 8.22 4.72
N LEU A 102 -11.43 9.45 5.05
CA LEU A 102 -11.99 10.66 4.46
C LEU A 102 -11.18 11.04 3.21
N SER A 103 -11.85 11.63 2.23
CA SER A 103 -11.20 12.10 1.02
C SER A 103 -10.58 13.49 1.18
N GLY A 104 -9.83 13.92 0.17
CA GLY A 104 -9.09 15.18 0.15
C GLY A 104 -7.65 15.01 0.59
N VAL A 105 -6.77 15.82 0.01
CA VAL A 105 -5.31 15.78 0.22
C VAL A 105 -4.92 15.88 1.70
N ALA A 106 -5.66 16.67 2.49
CA ALA A 106 -5.41 16.81 3.93
C ALA A 106 -5.64 15.51 4.74
N ASN A 107 -6.38 14.55 4.17
CA ASN A 107 -6.70 13.26 4.80
C ASN A 107 -5.89 12.11 4.19
N ALA A 108 -4.86 12.41 3.39
CA ALA A 108 -3.95 11.40 2.85
C ALA A 108 -3.30 10.59 3.98
N LEU A 109 -3.49 9.27 3.97
CA LEU A 109 -2.96 8.37 4.98
C LEU A 109 -1.57 7.86 4.54
N PRO A 110 -0.48 8.21 5.25
CA PRO A 110 0.82 7.62 4.98
C PRO A 110 0.83 6.14 5.35
N VAL A 111 1.36 5.32 4.44
CA VAL A 111 1.65 3.91 4.63
C VAL A 111 3.13 3.69 4.36
N HIS A 112 3.81 3.14 5.34
CA HIS A 112 5.20 2.74 5.23
C HIS A 112 5.27 1.35 4.65
N VAL A 113 6.13 1.19 3.65
CA VAL A 113 6.36 -0.07 2.95
C VAL A 113 7.85 -0.39 3.08
N ARG A 114 8.17 -1.59 3.56
CA ARG A 114 9.53 -2.12 3.56
C ARG A 114 9.59 -3.35 2.70
N VAL A 115 10.51 -3.36 1.75
CA VAL A 115 10.82 -4.56 0.96
C VAL A 115 12.19 -5.04 1.41
N GLN A 116 12.28 -6.33 1.74
CA GLN A 116 13.53 -6.96 2.12
C GLN A 116 13.70 -8.22 1.29
N ASP A 117 14.68 -8.22 0.39
CA ASP A 117 15.05 -9.39 -0.40
C ASP A 117 15.59 -10.48 0.53
N ALA A 118 14.95 -11.66 0.49
CA ALA A 118 15.42 -12.84 1.20
C ALA A 118 16.19 -13.82 0.29
N THR A 119 16.19 -13.60 -1.03
CA THR A 119 16.63 -14.56 -2.06
C THR A 119 17.81 -14.10 -2.92
N ALA A 120 18.23 -12.84 -2.83
CA ALA A 120 19.36 -12.25 -3.57
C ALA A 120 19.19 -12.31 -5.10
N THR A 121 17.95 -12.27 -5.58
CA THR A 121 17.63 -12.33 -7.01
C THR A 121 17.35 -10.92 -7.54
N LEU A 122 17.94 -10.54 -8.68
CA LEU A 122 17.69 -9.23 -9.28
C LEU A 122 16.19 -9.08 -9.59
N GLY A 123 15.51 -8.16 -8.92
CA GLY A 123 14.15 -7.75 -9.26
C GLY A 123 14.03 -6.25 -9.21
N VAL A 124 13.77 -5.61 -10.36
CA VAL A 124 12.99 -4.38 -10.31
C VAL A 124 11.56 -4.85 -10.21
N SER A 125 10.99 -4.78 -9.02
CA SER A 125 9.60 -5.16 -8.87
C SER A 125 8.74 -4.16 -9.60
N THR A 126 8.13 -4.58 -10.69
CA THR A 126 7.09 -3.80 -11.38
C THR A 126 5.77 -4.56 -11.42
N GLU A 127 5.76 -5.77 -10.90
CA GLU A 127 4.64 -6.70 -10.77
C GLU A 127 3.84 -6.46 -9.50
N LEU A 128 4.47 -5.88 -8.47
CA LEU A 128 3.82 -5.57 -7.20
C LEU A 128 2.89 -4.37 -7.32
N SER A 129 1.68 -4.51 -6.81
CA SER A 129 0.66 -3.46 -6.76
C SER A 129 -0.05 -3.46 -5.41
N LEU A 130 -0.73 -2.36 -5.09
CA LEU A 130 -1.53 -2.24 -3.89
C LEU A 130 -3.00 -2.51 -4.20
N ALA A 131 -3.60 -3.38 -3.40
CA ALA A 131 -5.01 -3.71 -3.48
C ALA A 131 -5.70 -3.45 -2.14
N THR A 132 -6.94 -2.98 -2.20
CA THR A 132 -7.81 -2.91 -1.03
C THR A 132 -8.90 -3.99 -1.12
N ASN A 133 -9.52 -4.32 0.00
CA ASN A 133 -10.79 -5.05 -0.02
C ASN A 133 -11.88 -4.23 -0.73
N ASN A 134 -13.02 -4.85 -1.05
CA ASN A 134 -14.09 -4.13 -1.73
C ASN A 134 -14.60 -2.97 -0.86
N LEU A 135 -14.50 -1.74 -1.38
CA LEU A 135 -14.91 -0.53 -0.67
C LEU A 135 -16.16 0.07 -1.30
N GLN A 136 -16.88 0.84 -0.49
CA GLN A 136 -17.90 1.75 -0.95
C GLN A 136 -17.45 3.20 -0.77
N GLU A 137 -17.84 4.05 -1.71
CA GLU A 137 -17.57 5.49 -1.70
C GLU A 137 -18.89 6.24 -1.53
N LEU A 138 -18.96 7.10 -0.51
CA LEU A 138 -20.15 7.88 -0.18
C LEU A 138 -19.80 9.36 -0.13
N SER A 139 -20.74 10.21 -0.52
CA SER A 139 -20.65 11.65 -0.26
C SER A 139 -20.88 11.94 1.22
N VAL A 140 -20.15 12.91 1.78
CA VAL A 140 -20.30 13.43 3.16
C VAL A 140 -20.63 14.90 3.19
#